data_AF-A0A024GKM0-F1
#
_entry.id   AF-A0A024GKM0-F1
#
_cell.length_a   1.000
_cell.length_b   1.000
_cell.length_c   1.000
_cell.angle_alpha   90.00
_cell.angle_beta   90.00
_cell.angle_gamma   90.00
#
_symmetry.space_group_name_H-M   'P 1'
#
loop_
_entity.id
_entity.type
_entity.pdbx_description
1 polymer ?
#
loop_
_entity_poly.entity_id
_entity_poly.type
_entity_poly.pdbx_seq_one_letter_code
_entity_poly.pdbx_strand_id
1 'polypeptide(L)'
;MTRHSKNATATTHFTYFEKQKAGHGTLKRRFGRDSQLSFGACSLCLSSTKDKDSLLSPSGFLYCKECIYSNLLAQKQAIQQQKLEYERFCETEEHNVEKSRLEKERKLVESMITSTSSVVESKSEGKEKTIQKLKEKIDQTLEDERREAMKKTSYWIPDCTPDFKVTITKPDTTTRDPMNPIAELKLKHLMPVKLEWTGSSSSSTQSENHVVCAVTKKAITHQQAVLLRSSGIVILETCLKDAVMPSMTCPVTGIKLYKKDIIYLQSGGTSFSAHSSVEAKKYRSMIT
;
A
#
# COMPACT_ATOMS: atom_id res chain seq x y z
N MET A 1 11.36 60.52 -0.48
CA MET A 1 11.63 59.32 -1.30
C MET A 1 10.76 58.20 -0.79
N THR A 2 9.79 57.82 -1.60
CA THR A 2 8.72 56.87 -1.30
C THR A 2 9.29 55.49 -0.96
N ARG A 3 8.81 54.90 0.13
CA ARG A 3 9.16 53.57 0.62
C ARG A 3 8.79 52.49 -0.41
N HIS A 4 9.65 52.29 -1.40
CA HIS A 4 9.55 51.19 -2.37
C HIS A 4 10.23 49.90 -1.87
N SER A 5 10.57 49.83 -0.58
CA SER A 5 11.42 48.76 -0.02
C SER A 5 10.67 47.57 0.58
N LYS A 6 9.33 47.55 0.52
CA LYS A 6 8.54 46.49 1.18
C LYS A 6 7.95 45.43 0.24
N ASN A 7 7.89 45.71 -1.07
CA ASN A 7 7.38 44.78 -2.10
C ASN A 7 8.30 44.80 -3.33
N ALA A 8 9.61 44.67 -3.13
CA ALA A 8 10.57 44.67 -4.24
C ALA A 8 10.58 43.29 -4.93
N THR A 9 9.64 43.06 -5.85
CA THR A 9 9.58 41.85 -6.71
C THR A 9 10.55 41.94 -7.90
N ALA A 10 11.52 42.86 -7.86
CA ALA A 10 12.49 43.09 -8.95
C ALA A 10 13.70 42.15 -8.92
N THR A 11 13.79 41.25 -7.92
CA THR A 11 14.84 40.24 -7.87
C THR A 11 14.52 39.10 -8.83
N THR A 12 15.53 38.60 -9.55
CA THR A 12 15.41 37.44 -10.47
C THR A 12 15.03 36.13 -9.78
N HIS A 13 15.05 36.12 -8.45
CA HIS A 13 14.70 35.01 -7.60
C HIS A 13 13.68 35.44 -6.55
N PHE A 14 12.68 34.60 -6.33
CA PHE A 14 11.72 34.81 -5.25
C PHE A 14 12.40 34.62 -3.88
N THR A 15 12.14 35.56 -2.98
CA THR A 15 12.49 35.44 -1.57
C THR A 15 11.70 34.32 -0.88
N TYR A 16 12.14 33.88 0.30
CA TYR A 16 11.42 32.84 1.07
C TYR A 16 9.95 33.22 1.32
N PHE A 17 9.70 34.48 1.67
CA PHE A 17 8.35 34.99 1.96
C PHE A 17 7.46 35.00 0.71
N GLU A 18 8.01 35.41 -0.44
CA GLU A 18 7.29 35.37 -1.71
C GLU A 18 7.00 33.94 -2.16
N LYS A 19 7.96 33.01 -2.00
CA LYS A 19 7.77 31.58 -2.24
C LYS A 19 6.64 31.01 -1.39
N GLN A 20 6.63 31.33 -0.10
CA GLN A 20 5.58 30.89 0.81
C GLN A 20 4.21 31.47 0.43
N LYS A 21 4.14 32.76 0.07
CA LYS A 21 2.90 33.43 -0.37
C LYS A 21 2.39 32.90 -1.70
N ALA A 22 3.28 32.59 -2.64
CA ALA A 22 2.95 31.95 -3.92
C ALA A 22 2.63 30.45 -3.79
N GLY A 23 2.75 29.88 -2.58
CA GLY A 23 2.42 28.48 -2.31
C GLY A 23 3.50 27.48 -2.75
N HIS A 24 4.71 27.94 -3.04
CA HIS A 24 5.84 27.09 -3.45
C HIS A 24 6.69 26.63 -2.25
N GLY A 25 7.34 25.48 -2.39
CA GLY A 25 8.15 24.87 -1.34
C GLY A 25 7.33 24.02 -0.38
N THR A 26 7.83 23.84 0.84
CA THR A 26 7.18 22.99 1.85
C THR A 26 6.09 23.75 2.59
N LEU A 27 4.84 23.50 2.20
CA LEU A 27 3.66 24.05 2.87
C LEU A 27 3.36 23.23 4.12
N LYS A 28 3.21 23.93 5.26
CA LYS A 28 2.81 23.33 6.53
C LYS A 28 1.41 23.81 6.91
N ARG A 29 0.51 22.90 7.27
CA ARG A 29 -0.82 23.24 7.79
C ARG A 29 -1.13 22.39 9.00
N ARG A 30 -1.65 23.02 10.05
CA ARG A 30 -2.09 22.34 11.27
C ARG A 30 -3.54 21.91 11.12
N PHE A 31 -3.83 20.66 11.43
CA PHE A 31 -5.19 20.15 11.48
C PHE A 31 -5.92 20.58 12.77
N GLY A 32 -7.23 20.85 12.64
CA GLY A 32 -8.09 21.14 13.77
C GLY A 32 -8.48 19.87 14.53
N ARG A 33 -9.23 20.03 15.62
CA ARG A 33 -9.81 18.91 16.38
C ARG A 33 -10.77 18.08 15.51
N ASP A 34 -11.48 18.73 14.60
CA ASP A 34 -12.50 18.12 13.73
C ASP A 34 -11.90 17.14 12.72
N SER A 35 -10.62 17.31 12.36
CA SER A 35 -9.92 16.41 11.44
C SER A 35 -9.34 15.18 12.14
N GLN A 36 -9.61 15.02 13.44
CA GLN A 36 -9.03 13.96 14.25
C GLN A 36 -10.11 13.02 14.79
N LEU A 37 -9.84 11.72 14.67
CA LEU A 37 -10.74 10.69 15.15
C LEU A 37 -10.85 10.75 16.68
N SER A 38 -12.09 10.83 17.19
CA SER A 38 -12.38 10.68 18.61
C SER A 38 -12.18 9.24 19.07
N PHE A 39 -11.83 9.07 20.34
CA PHE A 39 -11.72 7.74 20.92
C PHE A 39 -13.11 7.06 21.00
N GLY A 40 -13.19 5.78 20.60
CA GLY A 40 -14.47 5.04 20.53
C GLY A 40 -15.20 5.12 19.19
N ALA A 41 -14.67 5.85 18.21
CA ALA A 41 -15.17 5.86 16.85
C ALA A 41 -14.50 4.79 15.97
N CYS A 42 -15.23 4.27 14.99
CA CYS A 42 -14.71 3.30 14.03
C CYS A 42 -13.75 3.97 13.04
N SER A 43 -12.58 3.40 12.81
CA SER A 43 -11.58 3.98 11.90
C SER A 43 -11.95 3.88 10.40
N LEU A 44 -13.00 3.11 10.05
CA LEU A 44 -13.47 2.98 8.66
C LEU A 44 -14.65 3.92 8.36
N CYS A 45 -15.70 3.89 9.17
CA CYS A 45 -16.91 4.69 8.94
C CYS A 45 -16.95 5.99 9.73
N LEU A 46 -15.96 6.23 10.61
CA LEU A 46 -15.83 7.43 11.45
C LEU A 46 -16.99 7.70 12.42
N SER A 47 -18.01 6.83 12.44
CA SER A 47 -19.13 6.92 13.38
C SER A 47 -18.74 6.40 14.76
N SER A 48 -19.38 6.93 15.80
CA SER A 48 -19.30 6.37 17.15
C SER A 48 -19.74 4.89 17.17
N THR A 49 -19.09 4.08 17.99
CA THR A 49 -19.39 2.65 18.13
C THR A 49 -20.31 2.35 19.32
N LYS A 50 -21.01 3.36 19.86
CA LYS A 50 -21.92 3.23 21.02
C LYS A 50 -22.99 2.15 20.83
N ASP A 51 -23.66 2.16 19.68
CA ASP A 51 -24.80 1.30 19.41
C ASP A 51 -24.44 0.05 18.58
N LYS A 52 -23.13 -0.18 18.35
CA LYS A 52 -22.64 -1.21 17.42
C LYS A 52 -21.65 -2.16 18.12
N ASP A 53 -21.63 -3.40 17.66
CA ASP A 53 -20.58 -4.35 18.04
C ASP A 53 -19.21 -3.82 17.61
N SER A 54 -18.38 -3.52 18.61
CA SER A 54 -17.02 -3.03 18.43
C SER A 54 -16.01 -4.17 18.36
N LEU A 55 -15.19 -4.21 17.32
CA LEU A 55 -14.06 -5.11 17.19
C LEU A 55 -12.75 -4.33 17.18
N LEU A 56 -11.71 -4.91 17.75
CA LEU A 56 -10.37 -4.35 17.78
C LEU A 56 -9.39 -5.20 16.98
N SER A 57 -8.56 -4.53 16.17
CA SER A 57 -7.37 -5.15 15.56
C SER A 57 -6.22 -5.26 16.58
N PRO A 58 -5.31 -6.25 16.44
CA PRO A 58 -4.09 -6.33 17.26
C PRO A 58 -3.23 -5.06 17.26
N SER A 59 -3.32 -4.23 16.21
CA SER A 59 -2.60 -2.96 16.12
C SER A 59 -3.23 -1.83 16.93
N GLY A 60 -4.36 -2.07 17.62
CA GLY A 60 -5.01 -1.09 18.49
C GLY A 60 -6.06 -0.21 17.83
N PHE A 61 -6.47 -0.49 16.59
CA PHE A 61 -7.55 0.24 15.92
C PHE A 61 -8.93 -0.38 16.16
N LEU A 62 -9.93 0.49 16.35
CA LEU A 62 -11.31 0.13 16.62
C LEU A 62 -12.15 0.16 15.35
N TYR A 63 -12.99 -0.85 15.16
CA TYR A 63 -13.88 -0.98 14.02
C TYR A 63 -15.28 -1.40 14.44
N CYS A 64 -16.30 -0.98 13.68
CA CYS A 64 -17.59 -1.67 13.67
C CYS A 64 -17.42 -3.05 13.05
N LYS A 65 -18.07 -4.06 13.63
CA LYS A 65 -18.08 -5.44 13.12
C LYS A 65 -18.45 -5.53 11.64
N GLU A 66 -19.47 -4.80 11.21
CA GLU A 66 -19.91 -4.75 9.81
C GLU A 66 -18.83 -4.19 8.89
N CYS A 67 -18.22 -3.05 9.25
CA CYS A 67 -17.24 -2.36 8.42
C CYS A 67 -15.96 -3.18 8.25
N ILE A 68 -15.47 -3.81 9.32
CA ILE A 68 -14.26 -4.63 9.21
C ILE A 68 -14.52 -5.92 8.44
N TYR A 69 -15.70 -6.53 8.60
CA TYR A 69 -16.05 -7.73 7.85
C TYR A 69 -16.24 -7.44 6.37
N SER A 70 -16.92 -6.35 6.01
CA SER A 70 -17.06 -5.95 4.61
C SER A 70 -15.70 -5.64 3.97
N ASN A 71 -14.79 -4.97 4.69
CA ASN A 71 -13.44 -4.70 4.22
C ASN A 71 -12.63 -5.99 4.00
N LEU A 72 -12.63 -6.91 4.97
CA LEU A 72 -11.93 -8.19 4.83
C LEU A 72 -12.51 -9.06 3.70
N LEU A 73 -13.82 -9.00 3.47
CA LEU A 73 -14.47 -9.70 2.37
C LEU A 73 -14.06 -9.10 1.01
N ALA A 74 -14.06 -7.77 0.91
CA ALA A 74 -13.61 -7.07 -0.30
C ALA A 74 -12.13 -7.37 -0.61
N GLN A 75 -11.25 -7.37 0.41
CA GLN A 75 -9.85 -7.74 0.23
C GLN A 75 -9.69 -9.18 -0.29
N LYS A 76 -10.46 -10.14 0.26
CA LYS A 76 -10.41 -11.54 -0.23
C LYS A 76 -10.88 -11.67 -1.67
N GLN A 77 -11.93 -10.96 -2.05
CA GLN A 77 -12.43 -10.94 -3.43
C GLN A 77 -11.38 -10.34 -4.39
N ALA A 78 -10.75 -9.22 -4.00
CA ALA A 78 -9.67 -8.61 -4.78
C ALA A 78 -8.47 -9.56 -4.94
N ILE A 79 -8.05 -10.22 -3.86
CA ILE A 79 -6.97 -11.23 -3.90
C ILE A 79 -7.35 -12.40 -4.83
N GLN A 80 -8.60 -12.85 -4.81
CA GLN A 80 -9.07 -13.91 -5.70
C GLN A 80 -9.02 -13.49 -7.18
N GLN A 81 -9.46 -12.25 -7.49
CA GLN A 81 -9.39 -11.70 -8.85
C GLN A 81 -7.93 -11.57 -9.32
N GLN A 82 -7.06 -11.02 -8.48
CA GLN A 82 -5.64 -10.87 -8.80
C GLN A 82 -4.95 -12.22 -9.03
N LYS A 83 -5.31 -13.26 -8.26
CA LYS A 83 -4.80 -14.63 -8.48
C LYS A 83 -5.25 -15.18 -9.82
N LEU A 84 -6.52 -15.03 -10.16
CA LEU A 84 -7.05 -15.48 -11.45
C LEU A 84 -6.41 -14.75 -12.63
N GLU A 85 -6.18 -13.44 -12.49
CA GLU A 85 -5.47 -12.64 -13.49
C GLU A 85 -4.02 -13.10 -13.66
N TYR A 86 -3.35 -13.40 -12.54
CA TYR A 86 -1.99 -13.93 -12.55
C TYR A 86 -1.91 -15.33 -13.19
N GLU A 87 -2.85 -16.23 -12.88
CA GLU A 87 -2.94 -17.56 -13.50
C GLU A 87 -3.13 -17.45 -15.02
N ARG A 88 -4.08 -16.62 -15.48
CA ARG A 88 -4.29 -16.34 -16.91
C ARG A 88 -3.04 -15.77 -17.58
N PHE A 89 -2.34 -14.86 -16.90
CA PHE A 89 -1.10 -14.29 -17.41
C PHE A 89 -0.02 -15.36 -17.58
N CYS A 90 0.18 -16.23 -16.58
CA CYS A 90 1.11 -17.35 -16.67
C CYS A 90 0.75 -18.31 -17.83
N GLU A 91 -0.52 -18.67 -18.00
CA GLU A 91 -0.98 -19.51 -19.12
C GLU A 91 -0.68 -18.87 -20.49
N THR A 92 -0.93 -17.56 -20.63
CA THR A 92 -0.63 -16.85 -21.87
C THR A 92 0.87 -16.78 -22.16
N GLU A 93 1.70 -16.59 -21.14
CA GLU A 93 3.15 -16.59 -21.28
C GLU A 93 3.66 -17.98 -21.70
N GLU A 94 3.19 -19.05 -21.06
CA GLU A 94 3.54 -20.44 -21.43
C GLU A 94 3.15 -20.75 -22.88
N HIS A 95 1.94 -20.38 -23.28
CA HIS A 95 1.47 -20.58 -24.66
C HIS A 95 2.25 -19.75 -25.69
N ASN A 96 2.64 -18.51 -25.34
CA ASN A 96 3.49 -17.68 -26.20
C ASN A 96 4.89 -18.27 -26.36
N VAL A 97 5.46 -18.80 -25.27
CA VAL A 97 6.75 -19.50 -25.30
C VAL A 97 6.69 -20.74 -26.17
N GLU A 98 5.64 -21.57 -26.02
CA GLU A 98 5.45 -22.78 -26.82
C GLU A 98 5.22 -22.45 -28.31
N LYS A 99 4.39 -21.45 -28.62
CA LYS A 99 4.23 -20.96 -30.00
C LYS A 99 5.56 -20.48 -30.60
N SER A 100 6.35 -19.72 -29.85
CA SER A 100 7.66 -19.25 -30.29
C SER A 100 8.62 -20.43 -30.54
N ARG A 101 8.57 -21.46 -29.71
CA ARG A 101 9.37 -22.68 -29.88
C ARG A 101 8.97 -23.44 -31.15
N LEU A 102 7.68 -23.74 -31.32
CA LEU A 102 7.15 -24.43 -32.50
C LEU A 102 7.44 -23.65 -33.78
N GLU A 103 7.36 -22.32 -33.75
CA GLU A 103 7.66 -21.50 -34.92
C GLU A 103 9.15 -21.51 -35.28
N LYS A 104 10.05 -21.52 -34.29
CA LYS A 104 11.49 -21.71 -34.52
C LYS A 104 11.80 -23.09 -35.10
N GLU A 105 11.17 -24.14 -34.57
CA GLU A 105 11.30 -25.50 -35.09
C GLU A 105 10.81 -25.59 -36.54
N ARG A 106 9.65 -24.99 -36.85
CA ARG A 106 9.14 -24.88 -38.24
C ARG A 106 10.10 -24.15 -39.17
N LYS A 107 10.61 -22.98 -38.78
CA LYS A 107 11.59 -22.21 -39.57
C LYS A 107 12.88 -22.99 -39.82
N LEU A 108 13.34 -23.74 -38.81
CA LEU A 108 14.53 -24.59 -38.95
C LEU A 108 14.30 -25.72 -39.95
N VAL A 109 13.17 -26.44 -39.83
CA VAL A 109 12.79 -27.49 -40.78
C VAL A 109 12.61 -26.94 -42.20
N GLU A 110 11.95 -25.80 -42.36
CA GLU A 110 11.79 -25.13 -43.67
C GLU A 110 13.15 -24.73 -44.27
N SER A 111 14.07 -24.20 -43.46
CA SER A 111 15.43 -23.90 -43.89
C SER A 111 16.22 -25.15 -44.30
N MET A 112 16.02 -26.29 -43.61
CA MET A 112 16.62 -27.56 -43.99
C MET A 112 16.04 -28.10 -45.29
N ILE A 113 14.72 -28.09 -45.46
CA ILE A 113 14.04 -28.58 -46.68
C ILE A 113 14.50 -27.78 -47.90
N THR A 114 14.45 -26.44 -47.82
CA THR A 114 14.92 -25.54 -48.90
C THR A 114 16.41 -25.73 -49.22
N SER A 115 17.24 -25.96 -48.20
CA SER A 115 18.65 -26.29 -48.38
C SER A 115 18.83 -27.60 -49.13
N THR A 116 18.07 -28.64 -48.78
CA THR A 116 18.19 -29.97 -49.41
C THR A 116 17.63 -30.02 -50.83
N SER A 117 16.54 -29.31 -51.14
CA SER A 117 16.00 -29.23 -52.50
C SER A 117 16.99 -28.58 -53.46
N SER A 118 17.77 -27.60 -53.00
CA SER A 118 18.83 -26.95 -53.80
C SER A 118 20.05 -27.84 -54.10
N VAL A 119 20.22 -28.96 -53.38
CA VAL A 119 21.37 -29.87 -53.55
C VAL A 119 21.09 -30.94 -54.61
N VAL A 120 19.83 -31.30 -54.87
CA VAL A 120 19.47 -32.34 -55.84
C VAL A 120 19.64 -31.87 -57.30
N GLU A 121 19.68 -30.55 -57.55
CA GLU A 121 19.82 -29.96 -58.89
C GLU A 121 21.27 -29.73 -59.35
N SER A 122 22.30 -29.97 -58.52
CA SER A 122 23.67 -29.56 -58.83
C SER A 122 24.69 -30.70 -58.80
N LYS A 123 24.74 -31.51 -59.88
CA LYS A 123 25.91 -32.33 -60.24
C LYS A 123 26.63 -31.72 -61.43
N SER A 124 27.52 -30.71 -61.22
CA SER A 124 28.67 -30.41 -62.13
C SER A 124 29.51 -29.14 -61.86
N GLU A 125 29.29 -28.29 -60.84
CA GLU A 125 30.12 -27.07 -60.63
C GLU A 125 30.34 -26.72 -59.15
N GLY A 126 31.34 -27.33 -58.51
CA GLY A 126 31.39 -27.47 -57.05
C GLY A 126 32.21 -26.47 -56.22
N LYS A 127 32.98 -25.54 -56.80
CA LYS A 127 33.92 -24.68 -56.02
C LYS A 127 33.57 -23.18 -55.98
N GLU A 128 32.99 -22.63 -57.04
CA GLU A 128 32.62 -21.20 -57.10
C GLU A 128 31.33 -20.91 -56.33
N LYS A 129 30.34 -21.80 -56.48
CA LYS A 129 29.05 -21.73 -55.77
C LYS A 129 29.20 -21.86 -54.25
N THR A 130 30.21 -22.57 -53.76
CA THR A 130 30.51 -22.67 -52.32
C THR A 130 31.13 -21.38 -51.75
N ILE A 131 31.96 -20.69 -52.53
CA ILE A 131 32.60 -19.43 -52.12
C ILE A 131 31.57 -18.30 -52.07
N GLN A 132 30.64 -18.27 -53.03
CA GLN A 132 29.53 -17.30 -53.03
C GLN A 132 28.59 -17.50 -51.83
N LYS A 133 28.21 -18.74 -51.52
CA LYS A 133 27.40 -19.05 -50.33
C LYS A 133 28.10 -18.72 -49.00
N LEU A 134 29.44 -18.82 -48.95
CA LEU A 134 30.22 -18.40 -47.78
C LEU A 134 30.24 -16.87 -47.63
N LYS A 135 30.37 -16.12 -48.74
CA LYS A 135 30.28 -14.66 -48.72
C LYS A 135 28.91 -14.18 -48.26
N GLU A 136 27.81 -14.74 -48.78
CA GLU A 136 26.45 -14.38 -48.35
C GLU A 136 26.20 -14.64 -46.86
N LYS A 137 26.73 -15.73 -46.31
CA LYS A 137 26.64 -15.99 -44.86
C LYS A 137 27.40 -14.96 -44.03
N ILE A 138 28.57 -14.52 -44.48
CA ILE A 138 29.37 -13.50 -43.79
C ILE A 138 28.65 -12.14 -43.84
N ASP A 139 28.09 -11.78 -44.99
CA ASP A 139 27.33 -10.54 -45.15
C ASP A 139 26.07 -10.52 -44.27
N GLN A 140 25.35 -11.65 -44.16
CA GLN A 140 24.22 -11.79 -43.24
C GLN A 140 24.62 -11.62 -41.76
N THR A 141 25.73 -12.23 -41.34
CA THR A 141 26.20 -12.06 -39.95
C THR A 141 26.59 -10.62 -39.62
N LEU A 142 27.18 -9.89 -40.57
CA LEU A 142 27.53 -8.47 -40.41
C LEU A 142 26.29 -7.56 -40.36
N GLU A 143 25.25 -7.85 -41.15
CA GLU A 143 23.99 -7.12 -41.08
C GLU A 143 23.26 -7.31 -39.75
N ASP A 144 23.27 -8.53 -39.19
CA ASP A 144 22.64 -8.82 -37.91
C ASP A 144 23.36 -8.12 -36.74
N GLU A 145 24.70 -8.12 -36.72
CA GLU A 145 25.49 -7.35 -35.74
C GLU A 145 25.20 -5.84 -35.83
N ARG A 146 25.08 -5.31 -37.05
CA ARG A 146 24.74 -3.91 -37.30
C ARG A 146 23.32 -3.58 -36.81
N ARG A 147 22.34 -4.48 -36.99
CA ARG A 147 20.98 -4.31 -36.48
C ARG A 147 20.94 -4.35 -34.95
N GLU A 148 21.70 -5.22 -34.30
CA GLU A 148 21.78 -5.26 -32.83
C GLU A 148 22.40 -3.99 -32.24
N ALA A 149 23.42 -3.43 -32.89
CA ALA A 149 24.00 -2.15 -32.49
C ALA A 149 23.00 -0.99 -32.65
N MET A 150 22.19 -1.00 -33.72
CA MET A 150 21.11 -0.03 -33.92
C MET A 150 20.00 -0.16 -32.87
N LYS A 151 19.63 -1.38 -32.46
CA LYS A 151 18.63 -1.61 -31.39
C LYS A 151 19.03 -1.01 -30.05
N LYS A 152 20.33 -0.99 -29.72
CA LYS A 152 20.84 -0.40 -28.46
C LYS A 152 20.89 1.12 -28.45
N THR A 153 20.88 1.76 -29.62
CA THR A 153 21.16 3.20 -29.76
C THR A 153 19.96 3.98 -30.30
N SER A 154 19.11 3.34 -31.09
CA SER A 154 18.04 3.99 -31.86
C SER A 154 16.65 3.59 -31.36
N TYR A 155 16.34 3.93 -30.11
CA TYR A 155 15.06 3.63 -29.45
C TYR A 155 13.81 4.26 -30.13
N TRP A 156 14.01 5.18 -31.08
CA TRP A 156 12.98 5.93 -31.79
C TRP A 156 12.59 5.31 -33.14
N ILE A 157 13.31 4.26 -33.57
CA ILE A 157 12.99 3.48 -34.77
C ILE A 157 12.05 2.34 -34.33
N PRO A 158 10.87 2.14 -34.96
CA PRO A 158 9.86 1.17 -34.52
C PRO A 158 10.41 -0.24 -34.26
N ASP A 159 11.27 -0.75 -35.15
CA ASP A 159 11.88 -2.08 -35.05
C ASP A 159 12.94 -2.22 -33.94
N CYS A 160 13.38 -1.09 -33.38
CA CYS A 160 14.38 -0.97 -32.32
C CYS A 160 13.79 -0.49 -30.99
N THR A 161 12.46 -0.35 -30.91
CA THR A 161 11.80 -0.02 -29.66
C THR A 161 11.94 -1.21 -28.68
N PRO A 162 12.29 -0.96 -27.42
CA PRO A 162 12.39 -2.02 -26.43
C PRO A 162 10.98 -2.53 -26.12
N ASP A 163 10.72 -3.80 -26.39
CA ASP A 163 9.45 -4.43 -26.04
C ASP A 163 9.26 -4.41 -24.52
N PHE A 164 8.26 -3.67 -24.06
CA PHE A 164 7.87 -3.69 -22.65
C PHE A 164 7.11 -4.98 -22.35
N LYS A 165 7.81 -5.97 -21.80
CA LYS A 165 7.14 -7.16 -21.23
C LYS A 165 6.45 -6.77 -19.93
N VAL A 166 5.13 -6.70 -19.96
CA VAL A 166 4.30 -6.56 -18.76
C VAL A 166 4.59 -7.79 -17.89
N THR A 167 5.32 -7.63 -16.79
CA THR A 167 5.57 -8.71 -15.83
C THR A 167 4.60 -8.55 -14.68
N ILE A 168 3.56 -9.39 -14.65
CA ILE A 168 2.64 -9.43 -13.51
C ILE A 168 3.34 -10.20 -12.40
N THR A 169 3.58 -9.54 -11.26
CA THR A 169 4.17 -10.18 -10.09
C THR A 169 3.16 -11.09 -9.41
N LYS A 170 3.64 -12.14 -8.74
CA LYS A 170 2.78 -13.03 -7.98
C LYS A 170 2.03 -12.24 -6.90
N PRO A 171 0.68 -12.26 -6.89
CA PRO A 171 -0.10 -11.47 -5.95
C PRO A 171 0.05 -11.98 -4.51
N ASP A 172 0.07 -11.06 -3.54
CA ASP A 172 0.03 -11.41 -2.12
C ASP A 172 -1.34 -12.02 -1.78
N THR A 173 -1.31 -13.06 -0.95
CA THR A 173 -2.50 -13.82 -0.55
C THR A 173 -3.02 -13.42 0.83
N THR A 174 -2.26 -12.60 1.56
CA THR A 174 -2.56 -12.21 2.92
C THR A 174 -3.50 -11.00 2.96
N THR A 175 -4.46 -11.05 3.87
CA THR A 175 -5.36 -9.94 4.17
C THR A 175 -4.69 -9.01 5.19
N ARG A 176 -4.85 -7.70 5.04
CA ARG A 176 -4.13 -6.68 5.83
C ARG A 176 -5.09 -5.81 6.63
N ASP A 177 -4.57 -5.18 7.68
CA ASP A 177 -5.30 -4.16 8.42
C ASP A 177 -5.53 -2.92 7.54
N PRO A 178 -6.74 -2.35 7.50
CA PRO A 178 -7.03 -1.20 6.63
C PRO A 178 -6.30 0.08 7.06
N MET A 179 -5.92 0.19 8.34
CA MET A 179 -5.18 1.34 8.87
C MET A 179 -3.68 1.07 9.01
N ASN A 180 -3.26 -0.20 9.00
CA ASN A 180 -1.85 -0.60 9.02
C ASN A 180 -1.58 -1.64 7.92
N PRO A 181 -1.17 -1.20 6.71
CA PRO A 181 -1.00 -2.10 5.58
C PRO A 181 0.11 -3.14 5.76
N ILE A 182 0.99 -2.96 6.75
CA ILE A 182 2.08 -3.90 7.05
C ILE A 182 1.56 -5.07 7.89
N ALA A 183 0.57 -4.85 8.75
CA ALA A 183 0.07 -5.88 9.66
C ALA A 183 -0.91 -6.83 8.95
N GLU A 184 -0.71 -8.14 9.13
CA GLU A 184 -1.63 -9.16 8.67
C GLU A 184 -2.85 -9.24 9.58
N LEU A 185 -4.05 -9.22 8.98
CA LEU A 185 -5.30 -9.30 9.72
C LEU A 185 -6.16 -10.46 9.23
N LYS A 186 -6.51 -11.35 10.17
CA LYS A 186 -7.47 -12.44 9.97
C LYS A 186 -8.62 -12.25 10.95
N LEU A 187 -9.79 -12.82 10.64
CA LEU A 187 -10.98 -12.74 11.50
C LEU A 187 -10.72 -13.20 12.95
N LYS A 188 -9.84 -14.20 13.15
CA LYS A 188 -9.47 -14.71 14.48
C LYS A 188 -8.66 -13.73 15.33
N HIS A 189 -8.01 -12.75 14.69
CA HIS A 189 -7.22 -11.75 15.38
C HIS A 189 -8.06 -10.56 15.88
N LEU A 190 -9.29 -10.43 15.38
CA LEU A 190 -10.23 -9.41 15.85
C LEU A 190 -10.77 -9.80 17.21
N MET A 191 -10.71 -8.86 18.15
CA MET A 191 -11.16 -9.07 19.53
C MET A 191 -12.40 -8.25 19.79
N PRO A 192 -13.46 -8.83 20.38
CA PRO A 192 -14.63 -8.09 20.79
C PRO A 192 -14.30 -7.16 21.96
N VAL A 193 -14.81 -5.93 21.91
CA VAL A 193 -14.57 -4.92 22.96
C VAL A 193 -15.89 -4.48 23.57
N LYS A 194 -15.92 -4.43 24.90
CA LYS A 194 -17.01 -3.86 25.70
C LYS A 194 -16.62 -2.45 26.12
N LEU A 195 -17.16 -1.45 25.42
CA LEU A 195 -16.95 -0.05 25.73
C LEU A 195 -18.07 0.45 26.65
N GLU A 196 -17.69 1.05 27.78
CA GLU A 196 -18.63 1.79 28.63
C GLU A 196 -18.68 3.25 28.20
N TRP A 197 -19.85 3.87 28.23
CA TRP A 197 -20.06 5.25 27.76
C TRP A 197 -20.67 6.11 28.87
N THR A 198 -20.28 7.38 28.97
CA THR A 198 -20.71 8.29 30.04
C THR A 198 -22.19 8.70 29.98
N GLY A 199 -22.88 8.48 28.86
CA GLY A 199 -24.21 9.05 28.57
C GLY A 199 -25.36 8.02 28.50
N SER A 200 -25.49 7.16 29.50
CA SER A 200 -26.62 6.21 29.58
C SER A 200 -27.86 6.77 30.29
N SER A 201 -27.83 8.04 30.70
CA SER A 201 -28.93 8.74 31.37
C SER A 201 -29.35 9.98 30.58
N SER A 202 -30.66 10.08 30.37
CA SER A 202 -31.43 11.05 29.59
C SER A 202 -31.22 12.52 29.96
N SER A 203 -30.11 13.12 29.56
CA SER A 203 -29.85 14.56 29.73
C SER A 203 -29.75 15.25 28.38
N SER A 204 -30.75 16.07 28.07
CA SER A 204 -30.95 16.86 26.86
C SER A 204 -30.04 18.08 26.77
N THR A 205 -28.73 17.88 26.88
CA THR A 205 -27.71 18.86 26.50
C THR A 205 -26.66 18.14 25.66
N GLN A 206 -26.14 18.80 24.63
CA GLN A 206 -25.20 18.23 23.65
C GLN A 206 -23.83 17.91 24.27
N SER A 207 -23.77 17.10 25.33
CA SER A 207 -22.52 16.58 25.87
C SER A 207 -22.06 15.45 24.96
N GLU A 208 -20.88 15.61 24.36
CA GLU A 208 -20.23 14.57 23.56
C GLU A 208 -20.16 13.26 24.37
N ASN A 209 -20.68 12.17 23.79
CA ASN A 209 -20.57 10.85 24.42
C ASN A 209 -19.10 10.42 24.38
N HIS A 210 -18.49 10.23 25.55
CA HIS A 210 -17.12 9.73 25.65
C HIS A 210 -17.12 8.28 26.16
N VAL A 211 -16.12 7.51 25.72
CA VAL A 211 -15.85 6.20 26.30
C VAL A 211 -15.22 6.40 27.67
N VAL A 212 -15.53 5.51 28.59
CA VAL A 212 -15.11 5.58 29.98
C VAL A 212 -14.24 4.38 30.34
N CYS A 213 -13.27 4.61 31.22
CA CYS A 213 -12.48 3.54 31.83
C CYS A 213 -13.34 2.68 32.75
N ALA A 214 -13.27 1.36 32.60
CA ALA A 214 -14.07 0.47 33.44
C ALA A 214 -13.73 0.53 34.93
N VAL A 215 -12.48 0.88 35.29
CA VAL A 215 -12.02 0.93 36.69
C VAL A 215 -12.27 2.30 37.31
N THR A 216 -11.70 3.36 36.71
CA THR A 216 -11.74 4.71 37.29
C THR A 216 -12.98 5.50 36.93
N LYS A 217 -13.78 5.01 35.99
CA LYS A 217 -14.93 5.72 35.41
C LYS A 217 -14.60 7.11 34.86
N LYS A 218 -13.32 7.37 34.56
CA LYS A 218 -12.85 8.60 33.90
C LYS A 218 -13.07 8.52 32.39
N ALA A 219 -13.49 9.62 31.78
CA ALA A 219 -13.67 9.72 30.33
C ALA A 219 -12.32 9.68 29.60
N ILE A 220 -12.22 8.80 28.60
CA ILE A 220 -11.05 8.60 27.74
C ILE A 220 -11.22 9.50 26.52
N THR A 221 -10.47 10.61 26.50
CA THR A 221 -10.43 11.54 25.36
C THR A 221 -9.17 11.33 24.53
N HIS A 222 -8.01 11.55 25.14
CA HIS A 222 -6.69 11.49 24.51
C HIS A 222 -5.73 10.51 25.17
N GLN A 223 -6.03 10.12 26.40
CA GLN A 223 -5.16 9.28 27.22
C GLN A 223 -4.95 7.92 26.54
N GLN A 224 -3.74 7.37 26.70
CA GLN A 224 -3.45 6.02 26.25
C GLN A 224 -4.32 5.02 27.02
N ALA A 225 -5.06 4.23 26.26
CA ALA A 225 -5.96 3.21 26.77
C ALA A 225 -5.51 1.83 26.30
N VAL A 226 -5.88 0.82 27.06
CA VAL A 226 -5.42 -0.55 26.89
C VAL A 226 -6.63 -1.47 26.96
N LEU A 227 -6.71 -2.39 26.01
CA LEU A 227 -7.66 -3.49 26.03
C LEU A 227 -7.02 -4.69 26.75
N LEU A 228 -7.79 -5.30 27.64
CA LEU A 228 -7.50 -6.62 28.17
C LEU A 228 -8.21 -7.68 27.32
N ARG A 229 -7.47 -8.48 26.55
CA ARG A 229 -8.04 -9.45 25.59
C ARG A 229 -8.97 -10.47 26.23
N SER A 230 -8.63 -11.01 27.41
CA SER A 230 -9.40 -12.08 28.05
C SER A 230 -10.75 -11.61 28.58
N SER A 231 -10.85 -10.36 29.05
CA SER A 231 -12.08 -9.78 29.58
C SER A 231 -12.83 -8.90 28.58
N GLY A 232 -12.16 -8.41 27.53
CA GLY A 232 -12.70 -7.49 26.55
C GLY A 232 -12.94 -6.07 27.09
N ILE A 233 -12.33 -5.72 28.22
CA ILE A 233 -12.54 -4.45 28.93
C ILE A 233 -11.43 -3.45 28.60
N VAL A 234 -11.80 -2.18 28.44
CA VAL A 234 -10.88 -1.07 28.21
C VAL A 234 -10.56 -0.32 29.50
N ILE A 235 -9.28 -0.07 29.72
CA ILE A 235 -8.73 0.56 30.92
C ILE A 235 -7.69 1.61 30.52
N LEU A 236 -7.48 2.67 31.31
CA LEU A 236 -6.35 3.59 31.12
C LEU A 236 -5.00 2.90 31.40
N GLU A 237 -3.95 3.38 30.73
CA GLU A 237 -2.58 2.93 31.01
C GLU A 237 -2.15 3.16 32.47
N THR A 238 -2.60 4.23 33.12
CA THR A 238 -2.31 4.49 34.54
C THR A 238 -2.83 3.37 35.43
N CYS A 239 -4.10 2.99 35.24
CA CYS A 239 -4.72 1.92 36.00
C CYS A 239 -4.11 0.54 35.66
N LEU A 240 -3.59 0.36 34.44
CA LEU A 240 -2.82 -0.84 34.09
C LEU A 240 -1.55 -0.95 34.96
N LYS A 241 -0.79 0.14 35.09
CA LYS A 241 0.45 0.17 35.88
C LYS A 241 0.19 -0.07 37.36
N ASP A 242 -0.85 0.56 37.91
CA ASP A 242 -1.12 0.52 39.35
C ASP A 242 -1.80 -0.79 39.80
N ALA A 243 -2.78 -1.28 39.04
CA ALA A 243 -3.63 -2.41 39.48
C ALA A 243 -3.31 -3.74 38.78
N VAL A 244 -3.00 -3.71 37.47
CA VAL A 244 -2.88 -4.92 36.64
C VAL A 244 -1.46 -5.45 36.61
N MET A 245 -0.43 -4.61 36.48
CA MET A 245 0.96 -5.08 36.40
C MET A 245 1.44 -5.83 37.66
N PRO A 246 1.08 -5.43 38.89
CA PRO A 246 1.51 -6.16 40.09
C PRO A 246 0.81 -7.51 40.25
N SER A 247 -0.48 -7.57 39.93
CA SER A 247 -1.32 -8.75 40.17
C SER A 247 -1.44 -9.68 38.96
N MET A 248 -1.15 -9.19 37.75
CA MET A 248 -1.43 -9.84 36.46
C MET A 248 -2.85 -10.42 36.38
N THR A 249 -3.82 -9.71 36.96
CA THR A 249 -5.23 -10.09 36.97
C THR A 249 -6.11 -8.91 36.57
N CYS A 250 -7.25 -9.19 35.94
CA CYS A 250 -8.20 -8.16 35.58
C CYS A 250 -8.93 -7.65 36.84
N PRO A 251 -8.93 -6.33 37.13
CA PRO A 251 -9.51 -5.77 38.35
C PRO A 251 -11.04 -5.89 38.43
N VAL A 252 -11.71 -6.05 37.28
CA VAL A 252 -13.19 -6.12 37.22
C VAL A 252 -13.68 -7.57 37.20
N THR A 253 -12.96 -8.48 36.52
CA THR A 253 -13.41 -9.86 36.28
C THR A 253 -12.62 -10.92 37.04
N GLY A 254 -11.47 -10.56 37.64
CA GLY A 254 -10.58 -11.49 38.34
C GLY A 254 -9.84 -12.49 37.44
N ILE A 255 -9.99 -12.40 36.12
CA ILE A 255 -9.34 -13.32 35.17
C ILE A 255 -7.84 -13.06 35.14
N LYS A 256 -7.03 -14.13 35.18
CA LYS A 256 -5.57 -14.07 35.03
C LYS A 256 -5.18 -13.59 33.62
N LEU A 257 -4.19 -12.72 33.54
CA LEU A 257 -3.74 -12.08 32.32
C LEU A 257 -2.29 -12.45 32.01
N TYR A 258 -1.98 -12.57 30.73
CA TYR A 258 -0.61 -12.65 30.25
C TYR A 258 -0.21 -11.36 29.54
N LYS A 259 1.10 -11.13 29.40
CA LYS A 259 1.65 -9.97 28.66
C LYS A 259 1.09 -9.85 27.23
N LYS A 260 0.73 -10.98 26.60
CA LYS A 260 0.16 -11.02 25.25
C LYS A 260 -1.28 -10.51 25.18
N ASP A 261 -1.99 -10.50 26.31
CA ASP A 261 -3.40 -10.10 26.40
C ASP A 261 -3.57 -8.60 26.63
N ILE A 262 -2.46 -7.89 26.88
CA ILE A 262 -2.41 -6.45 27.05
C ILE A 262 -2.17 -5.83 25.68
N ILE A 263 -3.15 -5.08 25.19
CA ILE A 263 -3.10 -4.50 23.84
C ILE A 263 -3.33 -3.00 23.95
N TYR A 264 -2.34 -2.25 23.50
CA TYR A 264 -2.40 -0.79 23.47
C TYR A 264 -3.35 -0.34 22.37
N LEU A 265 -4.31 0.50 22.73
CA LEU A 265 -5.24 1.12 21.81
C LEU A 265 -4.62 2.37 21.21
N GLN A 266 -4.96 2.68 19.97
CA GLN A 266 -4.62 3.97 19.40
C GLN A 266 -5.35 5.07 20.18
N SER A 267 -4.60 6.00 20.74
CA SER A 267 -5.15 7.17 21.43
C SER A 267 -5.97 8.04 20.46
N GLY A 268 -7.04 8.65 20.97
CA GLY A 268 -7.79 9.68 20.24
C GLY A 268 -6.89 10.86 19.86
N GLY A 269 -7.12 11.42 18.68
CA GLY A 269 -6.32 12.56 18.21
C GLY A 269 -6.66 13.85 18.98
N THR A 270 -5.64 14.64 19.29
CA THR A 270 -5.82 15.98 19.90
C THR A 270 -5.18 17.06 19.06
N SER A 271 -5.81 18.24 19.00
CA SER A 271 -5.27 19.38 18.24
C SER A 271 -3.93 19.88 18.80
N PHE A 272 -3.52 19.41 19.98
CA PHE A 272 -2.28 19.78 20.66
C PHE A 272 -1.06 19.00 20.14
N SER A 273 -0.01 19.71 19.76
CA SER A 273 1.20 19.15 19.12
C SER A 273 2.05 18.27 20.03
N ALA A 274 1.91 18.36 21.36
CA ALA A 274 2.71 17.53 22.26
C ALA A 274 2.28 16.06 22.27
N HIS A 275 1.04 15.76 21.86
CA HIS A 275 0.49 14.41 21.94
C HIS A 275 0.36 13.73 20.57
N SER A 276 0.18 14.48 19.49
CA SER A 276 0.03 13.89 18.14
C SER A 276 0.68 14.75 17.06
N SER A 277 1.02 14.14 15.93
CA SER A 277 1.54 14.82 14.75
C SER A 277 0.41 15.56 14.01
N VAL A 278 0.10 16.78 14.45
CA VAL A 278 -1.02 17.59 13.92
C VAL A 278 -0.63 18.39 12.65
N GLU A 279 0.65 18.41 12.27
CA GLU A 279 1.14 19.17 11.12
C GLU A 279 1.25 18.30 9.86
N ALA A 280 0.46 18.63 8.84
CA ALA A 280 0.69 18.14 7.48
C ALA A 280 1.77 18.96 6.79
N LYS A 281 2.66 18.26 6.07
CA LYS A 281 3.67 18.86 5.20
C LYS A 281 3.40 18.42 3.77
N LYS A 282 3.26 19.37 2.85
CA LYS A 282 3.16 19.11 1.40
C LYS A 282 4.25 19.89 0.70
N TYR A 283 5.11 19.19 -0.04
CA TYR A 283 6.07 19.84 -0.93
C TYR A 283 5.40 20.18 -2.25
N ARG A 284 5.48 21.44 -2.69
CA ARG A 284 5.09 21.88 -4.02
C ARG A 284 6.34 22.36 -4.74
N SER A 285 6.70 21.69 -5.84
CA SER A 285 7.81 22.11 -6.70
C SER A 285 7.55 23.51 -7.25
N MET A 286 8.65 24.22 -7.50
CA MET A 286 8.61 25.47 -8.27
C MET A 286 8.56 25.07 -9.74
N ILE A 287 7.67 25.71 -10.50
CA ILE A 287 7.77 25.72 -11.96
C ILE A 287 8.93 26.66 -12.24
N THR A 288 10.08 26.10 -12.60
CA THR A 288 11.23 26.86 -13.11
C THR A 288 10.94 27.37 -14.50
#